data_AF-A0A7J6XGX5-F1
#
_entry.id   AF-A0A7J6XGX5-F1
#
_cell.length_a   1.000
_cell.length_b   1.000
_cell.length_c   1.000
_cell.angle_alpha   90.00
_cell.angle_beta   90.00
_cell.angle_gamma   90.00
#
_symmetry.space_group_name_H-M   'P 1'
#
loop_
_entity.id
_entity.type
_entity.pdbx_description
1 polymer ?
#
loop_
_entity_poly.entity_id
_entity_poly.type
_entity_poly.pdbx_seq_one_letter_code
_entity_poly.pdbx_strand_id
1 'polypeptide(L)'
;MSFGIQAGEISKGSVLDCISLWIHGYIHYRELINRGLIPLKDESYLSNGYLDTPIDWIPAGMRNIRLKDLPSFIRTTDRDDIMPNFLGEQVQNCLKSSAIIFNTFDELEQEVLNAIVAS
;
A
#
# COMPACT_ATOMS: atom_id res chain seq x y z
N MET A 1 -16.54 12.10 3.60
CA MET A 1 -15.99 12.76 2.39
C MET A 1 -15.78 14.29 2.56
N SER A 2 -15.91 14.89 3.75
CA SER A 2 -15.67 16.35 3.92
C SER A 2 -14.29 16.72 4.48
N PHE A 3 -13.58 15.78 5.13
CA PHE A 3 -12.31 16.07 5.78
C PHE A 3 -11.16 16.23 4.77
N GLY A 4 -11.02 15.31 3.79
CA GLY A 4 -9.96 15.39 2.78
C GLY A 4 -10.00 16.63 1.88
N ILE A 5 -11.20 17.14 1.56
CA ILE A 5 -11.35 18.38 0.77
C ILE A 5 -10.86 19.58 1.58
N GLN A 6 -11.30 19.70 2.84
CA GLN A 6 -10.93 20.82 3.71
C GLN A 6 -9.45 20.77 4.09
N ALA A 7 -8.88 19.58 4.23
CA ALA A 7 -7.48 19.38 4.50
C ALA A 7 -6.59 19.68 3.27
N GLY A 8 -7.07 19.40 2.06
CA GLY A 8 -6.43 19.80 0.80
C GLY A 8 -6.33 21.31 0.59
N GLU A 9 -7.34 22.06 1.05
CA GLU A 9 -7.33 23.52 1.03
C GLU A 9 -6.28 24.12 1.98
N ILE A 10 -6.01 23.45 3.12
CA ILE A 10 -5.04 23.92 4.13
C ILE A 10 -3.59 23.65 3.70
N SER A 11 -3.32 22.51 3.04
CA SER A 11 -1.94 22.10 2.73
C SER A 11 -1.40 22.64 1.41
N LYS A 12 -2.25 23.21 0.53
CA LYS A 12 -1.93 23.55 -0.87
C LYS A 12 -1.34 22.35 -1.65
N GLY A 13 -1.69 21.13 -1.25
CA GLY A 13 -1.18 19.89 -1.80
C GLY A 13 -2.27 18.85 -1.98
N SER A 14 -1.93 17.77 -2.68
CA SER A 14 -2.79 16.60 -2.87
C SER A 14 -3.02 15.90 -1.53
N VAL A 15 -4.18 16.12 -0.91
CA VAL A 15 -4.62 15.35 0.25
C VAL A 15 -5.40 14.14 -0.22
N LEU A 16 -4.77 12.99 -0.14
CA LEU A 16 -5.44 11.71 -0.24
C LEU A 16 -5.76 11.27 1.19
N ASP A 17 -7.05 11.17 1.53
CA ASP A 17 -7.53 10.56 2.77
C ASP A 17 -7.14 9.06 2.74
N CYS A 18 -5.89 8.74 3.07
CA CYS A 18 -5.34 7.39 3.00
C CYS A 18 -5.18 6.81 4.40
N ILE A 19 -5.59 5.54 4.54
CA ILE A 19 -5.23 4.71 5.69
C ILE A 19 -3.73 4.39 5.52
N SER A 20 -2.91 4.61 6.55
CA SER A 20 -1.44 4.47 6.44
C SER A 20 -1.03 3.05 5.99
N LEU A 21 -1.76 2.03 6.44
CA LEU A 21 -1.60 0.63 6.02
C LEU A 21 -1.76 0.42 4.50
N TRP A 22 -2.65 1.17 3.85
CA TRP A 22 -2.80 1.08 2.40
C TRP A 22 -1.56 1.60 1.69
N ILE A 23 -1.10 2.80 2.07
CA ILE A 23 0.12 3.38 1.49
C ILE A 23 1.30 2.41 1.69
N HIS A 24 1.50 1.92 2.92
CA HIS A 24 2.60 1.02 3.23
C HIS A 24 2.55 -0.28 2.39
N GLY A 25 1.37 -0.87 2.19
CA GLY A 25 1.22 -2.06 1.35
C GLY A 25 1.56 -1.83 -0.13
N TYR A 26 1.27 -0.65 -0.67
CA TYR A 26 1.54 -0.30 -2.06
C TYR A 26 2.95 0.24 -2.32
N ILE A 27 3.65 0.77 -1.32
CA ILE A 27 5.08 1.14 -1.45
C ILE A 27 5.88 -0.05 -1.99
N HIS A 28 5.52 -1.25 -1.55
CA HIS A 28 6.21 -2.48 -1.90
C HIS A 28 5.68 -3.16 -3.17
N TYR A 29 4.75 -2.53 -3.90
CA TYR A 29 4.16 -3.09 -5.12
C TYR A 29 5.21 -3.48 -6.17
N ARG A 30 6.17 -2.59 -6.42
CA ARG A 30 7.24 -2.85 -7.41
C ARG A 30 8.15 -3.99 -6.97
N GLU A 31 8.38 -4.12 -5.67
CA GLU A 31 9.21 -5.19 -5.13
C GLU A 31 8.50 -6.54 -5.16
N LEU A 32 7.17 -6.58 -4.98
CA LEU A 32 6.36 -7.78 -5.22
C LEU A 32 6.49 -8.27 -6.67
N ILE A 33 6.53 -7.34 -7.64
CA ILE A 33 6.77 -7.68 -9.06
C ILE A 33 8.20 -8.18 -9.27
N ASN A 34 9.21 -7.46 -8.74
CA ASN A 34 10.62 -7.84 -8.90
C ASN A 34 10.91 -9.24 -8.35
N ARG A 35 10.22 -9.63 -7.27
CA ARG A 35 10.31 -10.95 -6.64
C ARG A 35 9.45 -12.02 -7.32
N GLY A 36 8.66 -11.64 -8.32
CA GLY A 36 7.77 -12.54 -9.04
C GLY A 36 6.61 -13.08 -8.17
N LEU A 37 6.24 -12.35 -7.11
CA LEU A 37 5.11 -12.72 -6.25
C LEU A 37 3.76 -12.38 -6.91
N ILE A 38 3.75 -11.31 -7.70
CA ILE A 38 2.63 -10.85 -8.52
C ILE A 38 3.12 -10.50 -9.94
N PRO A 39 2.26 -10.55 -10.98
CA PRO A 39 0.89 -11.07 -10.95
C PRO A 39 0.85 -12.58 -10.65
N LEU A 40 -0.31 -13.05 -10.18
CA LEU A 40 -0.57 -14.46 -9.96
C LEU A 40 -0.58 -15.21 -11.30
N LYS A 41 -0.22 -16.50 -11.30
CA LYS A 41 -0.18 -17.28 -12.54
C LYS A 41 -1.58 -17.56 -13.10
N ASP A 42 -2.52 -17.84 -12.20
CA ASP A 42 -3.89 -18.19 -12.51
C ASP A 42 -4.77 -18.04 -11.25
N GLU A 43 -6.08 -18.13 -11.42
CA GLU A 43 -7.06 -17.95 -10.32
C GLU A 43 -6.96 -19.00 -9.21
N SER A 44 -6.34 -20.17 -9.44
CA SER A 44 -6.17 -21.18 -8.38
C SER A 44 -5.32 -20.66 -7.23
N TYR A 45 -4.46 -19.65 -7.48
CA TYR A 45 -3.63 -19.00 -6.48
C TYR A 45 -4.45 -18.27 -5.40
N LEU A 46 -5.73 -17.99 -5.66
CA LEU A 46 -6.63 -17.39 -4.67
C LEU A 46 -7.11 -18.38 -3.60
N SER A 47 -7.06 -19.69 -3.88
CA SER A 47 -7.61 -20.74 -3.01
C SER A 47 -6.62 -21.86 -2.67
N ASN A 48 -5.50 -21.98 -3.38
CA ASN A 48 -4.50 -23.04 -3.19
C ASN A 48 -3.54 -22.80 -2.00
N GLY A 49 -3.76 -21.76 -1.19
CA GLY A 49 -2.90 -21.39 -0.07
C GLY A 49 -1.70 -20.52 -0.43
N TYR A 50 -1.48 -20.17 -1.71
CA TYR A 50 -0.37 -19.29 -2.10
C TYR A 50 -0.41 -17.93 -1.40
N LEU A 51 -1.60 -17.38 -1.17
CA LEU A 51 -1.73 -16.10 -0.47
C LEU A 51 -1.31 -16.17 1.02
N ASP A 52 -1.09 -17.36 1.59
CA ASP A 52 -0.51 -17.53 2.92
C ASP A 52 1.03 -17.40 2.92
N THR A 53 1.65 -17.15 1.76
CA THR A 53 3.09 -16.90 1.65
C THR A 53 3.51 -15.75 2.59
N PRO A 54 4.44 -15.98 3.52
CA PRO A 54 4.92 -14.96 4.44
C PRO A 54 5.72 -13.90 3.68
N ILE A 55 5.58 -12.64 4.10
CA ILE A 55 6.35 -11.50 3.60
C ILE A 55 7.24 -11.00 4.72
N ASP A 56 8.50 -11.43 4.69
CA ASP A 56 9.52 -11.18 5.72
C ASP A 56 10.47 -10.02 5.39
N TRP A 57 10.41 -9.52 4.16
CA TRP A 57 11.31 -8.49 3.64
C TRP A 57 10.74 -7.07 3.69
N ILE A 58 9.44 -6.92 4.00
CA ILE A 58 8.85 -5.60 4.21
C ILE A 58 9.41 -5.04 5.54
N PRO A 59 9.93 -3.78 5.54
CA PRO A 59 10.50 -3.16 6.73
C PRO A 59 9.50 -3.04 7.90
N ALA A 60 10.00 -2.54 9.05
CA ALA A 60 9.25 -2.40 10.30
C ALA A 60 7.81 -1.82 10.13
N GLY A 61 6.88 -2.23 10.99
CA GLY A 61 5.48 -1.78 10.97
C GLY A 61 4.47 -2.86 10.56
N MET A 62 4.91 -3.95 9.93
CA MET A 62 4.06 -5.08 9.53
C MET A 62 4.75 -6.41 9.81
N ARG A 63 4.80 -6.84 11.08
CA ARG A 63 5.38 -8.14 11.44
C ARG A 63 4.41 -9.29 11.09
N ASN A 64 4.94 -10.40 10.59
CA ASN A 64 4.19 -11.63 10.30
C ASN A 64 3.05 -11.46 9.29
N ILE A 65 3.17 -10.53 8.35
CA ILE A 65 2.20 -10.39 7.27
C ILE A 65 2.38 -11.47 6.22
N ARG A 66 1.27 -11.84 5.60
CA ARG A 66 1.22 -12.73 4.43
C ARG A 66 0.76 -11.94 3.22
N LEU A 67 0.91 -12.53 2.04
CA LEU A 67 0.43 -11.93 0.79
C LEU A 67 -1.07 -11.60 0.81
N LYS A 68 -1.90 -12.38 1.52
CA LYS A 68 -3.33 -12.05 1.72
C LYS A 68 -3.58 -10.87 2.66
N ASP A 69 -2.64 -10.50 3.51
CA ASP A 69 -2.83 -9.39 4.45
C ASP A 69 -2.56 -8.03 3.76
N LEU A 70 -1.98 -8.04 2.55
CA LEU A 70 -1.81 -6.86 1.69
C LEU A 70 -3.10 -6.50 0.93
N PRO A 71 -3.21 -5.25 0.41
CA PRO A 71 -4.39 -4.78 -0.33
C PRO A 71 -4.80 -5.73 -1.46
N SER A 72 -6.08 -6.08 -1.54
CA SER A 72 -6.58 -7.11 -2.45
C SER A 72 -6.35 -6.84 -3.94
N PHE A 73 -6.17 -5.58 -4.34
CA PHE A 73 -5.92 -5.22 -5.74
C PHE A 73 -4.59 -5.74 -6.28
N ILE A 74 -3.64 -6.18 -5.44
CA ILE A 74 -2.42 -6.85 -5.92
C ILE A 74 -2.70 -8.28 -6.41
N ARG A 75 -3.86 -8.86 -6.08
CA ARG A 75 -4.22 -10.24 -6.38
C ARG A 75 -4.78 -10.38 -7.79
N THR A 76 -4.01 -9.92 -8.77
CA THR A 76 -4.36 -9.95 -10.19
C THR A 76 -3.51 -10.96 -10.94
N THR A 77 -4.04 -11.54 -12.01
CA THR A 77 -3.29 -12.35 -12.98
C THR A 77 -2.77 -11.50 -14.15
N ASP A 78 -3.25 -10.26 -14.27
CA ASP A 78 -2.87 -9.34 -15.34
C ASP A 78 -1.75 -8.41 -14.88
N ARG A 79 -0.67 -8.34 -15.67
CA ARG A 79 0.46 -7.44 -15.41
C ARG A 79 0.10 -5.99 -15.68
N ASP A 80 -0.81 -5.76 -16.62
CA ASP A 80 -1.24 -4.44 -17.06
C ASP A 80 -2.56 -4.02 -16.37
N ASP A 81 -2.95 -4.72 -15.29
CA ASP A 81 -4.13 -4.40 -14.50
C ASP A 81 -4.08 -2.92 -14.06
N ILE A 82 -5.13 -2.20 -14.42
CA ILE A 82 -5.26 -0.76 -14.23
C ILE A 82 -5.18 -0.40 -12.74
N MET A 83 -5.81 -1.20 -11.87
CA MET A 83 -5.94 -0.85 -10.46
C MET A 83 -4.61 -0.85 -9.70
N PRO A 84 -3.82 -1.93 -9.68
CA PRO A 84 -2.56 -1.94 -8.96
C PRO A 84 -1.50 -1.01 -9.58
N ASN A 85 -1.52 -0.82 -10.91
CA ASN A 85 -0.63 0.15 -11.57
C ASN A 85 -0.98 1.59 -11.20
N PHE A 86 -2.27 1.97 -11.27
CA PHE A 86 -2.74 3.28 -10.86
C PHE A 86 -2.45 3.56 -9.38
N LEU A 87 -2.77 2.63 -8.49
CA LEU A 87 -2.54 2.80 -7.05
C LEU A 87 -1.06 2.88 -6.70
N GLY A 88 -0.22 2.08 -7.36
CA GLY A 88 1.23 2.20 -7.25
C GLY A 88 1.73 3.59 -7.62
N GLU A 89 1.24 4.16 -8.73
CA GLU A 89 1.58 5.52 -9.15
C GLU A 89 1.07 6.58 -8.15
N GLN A 90 -0.18 6.48 -7.70
CA GLN A 90 -0.75 7.42 -6.73
C GLN A 90 0.05 7.46 -5.44
N VAL A 91 0.49 6.29 -4.94
CA VAL A 91 1.32 6.19 -3.73
C VAL A 91 2.68 6.86 -3.95
N GLN A 92 3.31 6.65 -5.11
CA GLN A 92 4.56 7.34 -5.43
C GLN A 92 4.40 8.86 -5.56
N ASN A 93 3.25 9.32 -6.03
CA ASN A 93 2.94 10.75 -6.09
C ASN A 93 2.64 11.33 -4.70
N CYS A 94 1.94 10.59 -3.83
CA CYS A 94 1.76 10.95 -2.42
C CYS A 94 3.09 11.15 -1.70
N LEU A 95 4.02 10.21 -1.85
CA LEU A 95 5.34 10.29 -1.20
C LEU A 95 6.18 11.48 -1.67
N LYS A 96 5.90 12.04 -2.85
CA LYS A 96 6.56 13.25 -3.37
C LYS A 96 5.88 14.54 -2.91
N SER A 97 4.73 14.47 -2.26
CA SER A 97 4.02 15.65 -1.79
C SER A 97 4.78 16.34 -0.65
N SER A 98 4.55 17.64 -0.48
CA SER A 98 5.13 18.40 0.63
C SER A 98 4.56 18.03 1.99
N ALA A 99 3.36 17.43 2.03
CA ALA A 99 2.69 16.98 3.24
C ALA A 99 1.63 15.92 2.91
N ILE A 100 1.56 14.88 3.74
CA ILE A 100 0.55 13.82 3.69
C ILE A 100 -0.24 13.84 5.00
N ILE A 101 -1.56 13.68 4.90
CA ILE A 101 -2.44 13.57 6.06
C ILE A 101 -2.91 12.13 6.15
N PHE A 102 -2.57 11.46 7.24
CA PHE A 102 -3.07 10.14 7.54
C PHE A 102 -4.29 10.27 8.47
N ASN A 103 -5.41 9.68 8.09
CA ASN A 103 -6.58 9.60 8.97
C ASN A 103 -6.40 8.45 9.96
N THR A 104 -5.50 8.66 10.92
CA THR A 104 -5.12 7.70 11.96
C THR A 104 -4.63 8.47 13.19
N PHE A 105 -4.19 7.76 14.22
CA PHE A 105 -3.53 8.34 15.38
C PHE A 105 -2.28 7.54 15.73
N ASP A 106 -1.29 8.23 16.30
CA ASP A 106 0.05 7.70 16.54
C ASP A 106 0.03 6.37 17.31
N GLU A 107 -0.74 6.27 18.39
CA GLU A 107 -0.81 5.05 19.22
C GLU A 107 -1.32 3.82 18.45
N LEU A 108 -2.08 4.00 17.36
CA LEU A 108 -2.60 2.91 16.54
C LEU A 108 -1.59 2.41 15.51
N GLU A 109 -0.90 3.34 14.83
CA GLU A 109 -0.12 3.03 13.63
C GLU A 109 1.32 3.58 13.67
N GLN A 110 1.87 3.90 14.85
CA GLN A 110 3.20 4.51 15.00
C GLN A 110 4.29 3.80 14.19
N GLU A 111 4.36 2.47 14.26
CA GLU A 111 5.40 1.71 13.55
C GLU A 111 5.24 1.85 12.03
N VAL A 112 4.00 1.86 11.51
CA VAL A 112 3.68 2.00 10.09
C VAL A 112 4.00 3.42 9.62
N LEU A 113 3.60 4.43 10.40
CA LEU A 113 3.89 5.85 10.13
C LEU A 113 5.41 6.09 10.05
N ASN A 114 6.17 5.58 11.02
CA ASN A 114 7.62 5.70 11.05
C ASN A 114 8.27 5.07 9.82
N ALA A 115 7.75 3.93 9.37
CA ALA A 115 8.29 3.24 8.22
C ALA A 115 7.93 3.91 6.89
N ILE A 116 6.75 4.52 6.77
CA ILE A 116 6.40 5.35 5.61
C ILE A 116 7.33 6.57 5.53
N VAL A 117 7.63 7.22 6.67
CA VAL A 117 8.56 8.35 6.72
C VAL A 117 10.00 7.94 6.34
N ALA A 118 10.37 6.68 6.57
CA ALA A 118 11.69 6.15 6.26
C ALA A 118 11.83 5.56 4.82
N SER A 119 10.72 5.48 4.06
CA SER A 119 10.67 4.93 2.70
C SER A 119 11.01 5.98 1.65
#